data_AF-A0A9E5VP66-F1
#
_entry.id   AF-A0A9E5VP66-F1
#
_cell.length_a   1.000
_cell.length_b   1.000
_cell.length_c   1.000
_cell.angle_alpha   90.00
_cell.angle_beta   90.00
_cell.angle_gamma   90.00
#
_symmetry.space_group_name_H-M   'P 1'
#
loop_
_entity.id
_entity.type
_entity.pdbx_description
1 polymer ?
#
loop_
_entity_poly.entity_id
_entity_poly.type
_entity_poly.pdbx_seq_one_letter_code
_entity_poly.pdbx_strand_id
1 'polypeptide(L)'
;ENEQEHAKLWFKYLHGGEVPTTAVNLKDAADGEHYEWTDMYKNMADVAEEEGFHEIAAKMRLVAAIEAKHEERYLKLLDNVKEGKVFIAPDVVVWKCRNCGHLHVGKEAPEICPACNHPKSFFELRAVNY
;
A
#
# COMPACT_ATOMS: atom_id res chain seq x y z
N GLU A 1 7.36 -2.87 -19.94
CA GLU A 1 7.30 -4.30 -19.58
C GLU A 1 8.68 -4.84 -19.18
N ASN A 2 9.72 -4.68 -19.98
CA ASN A 2 11.07 -5.22 -19.68
C ASN A 2 11.62 -4.88 -18.28
N GLU A 3 11.63 -3.61 -17.87
CA GLU A 3 12.19 -3.22 -16.55
C GLU A 3 11.38 -3.75 -15.36
N GLN A 4 10.08 -3.96 -15.53
CA GLN A 4 9.24 -4.62 -14.52
C GLN A 4 9.66 -6.08 -14.34
N GLU A 5 9.95 -6.78 -15.44
CA GLU A 5 10.43 -8.17 -15.38
C GLU A 5 11.85 -8.26 -14.81
N HIS A 6 12.72 -7.28 -15.09
CA HIS A 6 14.03 -7.18 -14.43
C HIS A 6 13.89 -6.99 -12.91
N ALA A 7 13.06 -6.04 -12.47
CA ALA A 7 12.82 -5.80 -11.05
C ALA A 7 12.24 -7.05 -10.36
N LYS A 8 11.28 -7.72 -10.98
CA LYS A 8 10.68 -8.96 -10.47
C LYS A 8 11.69 -10.09 -10.37
N LEU A 9 12.63 -10.22 -11.32
CA LEU A 9 13.71 -11.20 -11.26
C LEU A 9 14.58 -11.00 -10.02
N TRP A 10 15.05 -9.77 -9.80
CA TRP A 10 15.89 -9.46 -8.64
C TRP A 10 15.14 -9.62 -7.32
N PHE A 11 13.89 -9.16 -7.28
CA PHE A 11 13.04 -9.31 -6.10
C PHE A 11 12.85 -10.77 -5.71
N LYS A 12 12.61 -11.66 -6.68
CA LYS A 12 12.57 -13.12 -6.42
C LYS A 12 13.86 -13.63 -5.82
N TYR A 13 15.02 -13.23 -6.33
CA TYR A 13 16.31 -13.69 -5.77
C TYR A 13 16.53 -13.25 -4.32
N LEU A 14 16.06 -12.05 -3.94
CA LEU A 14 16.08 -11.60 -2.55
C LEU A 14 15.16 -12.42 -1.63
N HIS A 15 14.14 -13.08 -2.20
CA HIS A 15 13.14 -13.87 -1.47
C HIS A 15 13.21 -15.38 -1.79
N GLY A 16 14.40 -15.92 -2.05
CA GLY A 16 14.59 -17.37 -2.20
C GLY A 16 14.07 -17.97 -3.51
N GLY A 17 13.92 -17.15 -4.55
CA GLY A 17 13.55 -17.55 -5.91
C GLY A 17 12.08 -17.32 -6.25
N GLU A 18 11.26 -16.85 -5.31
CA GLU A 18 9.81 -16.65 -5.50
C GLU A 18 9.37 -15.26 -5.07
N VAL A 19 8.19 -14.82 -5.56
CA VAL A 19 7.55 -13.61 -5.01
C VAL A 19 6.91 -14.03 -3.69
N PRO A 20 7.25 -13.39 -2.57
CA PRO A 20 6.78 -13.84 -1.27
C PRO A 20 5.31 -13.47 -1.06
N THR A 21 4.76 -13.88 0.08
CA THR A 21 3.35 -13.60 0.43
C THR A 21 3.05 -12.11 0.50
N THR A 22 1.77 -11.72 0.35
CA THR A 22 1.33 -10.33 0.52
C THR A 22 1.75 -9.74 1.86
N ALA A 23 1.76 -10.52 2.94
CA ALA A 23 2.19 -10.04 4.25
C ALA A 23 3.69 -9.68 4.27
N VAL A 24 4.53 -10.48 3.62
CA VAL A 24 5.97 -10.18 3.48
C VAL A 24 6.16 -8.95 2.60
N ASN A 25 5.52 -8.91 1.43
CA ASN A 25 5.61 -7.76 0.52
C ASN A 25 5.19 -6.44 1.20
N LEU A 26 4.12 -6.44 2.00
CA LEU A 26 3.67 -5.25 2.74
C LEU A 26 4.66 -4.84 3.82
N LYS A 27 5.32 -5.80 4.47
CA LYS A 27 6.36 -5.53 5.47
C LYS A 27 7.61 -4.93 4.80
N ASP A 28 8.07 -5.52 3.70
CA ASP A 28 9.22 -5.01 2.96
C ASP A 28 8.95 -3.62 2.39
N ALA A 29 7.72 -3.37 1.89
CA ALA A 29 7.29 -2.04 1.46
C ALA A 29 7.31 -1.04 2.62
N ALA A 30 6.74 -1.39 3.79
CA ALA A 30 6.77 -0.51 4.96
C ALA A 30 8.20 -0.20 5.43
N ASP A 31 9.10 -1.20 5.42
CA ASP A 31 10.51 -1.00 5.79
C ASP A 31 11.24 -0.09 4.80
N GLY A 32 10.94 -0.23 3.50
CA GLY A 32 11.45 0.65 2.45
C GLY A 32 11.01 2.10 2.65
N GLU A 33 9.70 2.32 2.79
CA GLU A 33 9.14 3.65 3.07
C GLU A 33 9.76 4.24 4.35
N HIS A 34 9.92 3.43 5.41
CA HIS A 34 10.54 3.85 6.66
C HIS A 34 11.95 4.39 6.45
N TYR A 35 12.80 3.64 5.74
CA TYR A 35 14.14 4.09 5.38
C TYR A 35 14.10 5.38 4.56
N GLU A 36 13.17 5.49 3.61
CA GLU A 36 13.06 6.67 2.75
C GLU A 36 12.79 7.94 3.55
N TRP A 37 11.81 7.94 4.47
CA TRP A 37 11.47 9.17 5.19
C TRP A 37 12.32 9.45 6.42
N THR A 38 12.86 8.42 7.09
CA THR A 38 13.68 8.60 8.30
C THR A 38 15.13 8.92 8.01
N ASP A 39 15.66 8.36 6.92
CA ASP A 39 17.08 8.43 6.58
C ASP A 39 17.29 9.12 5.24
N MET A 40 16.85 8.49 4.13
CA MET A 40 17.22 8.93 2.77
C MET A 40 16.80 10.37 2.46
N TYR A 41 15.49 10.66 2.46
CA TYR A 41 14.97 11.99 2.13
C TYR A 41 15.34 13.03 3.18
N LYS A 42 15.43 12.62 4.45
CA LYS A 42 15.90 13.50 5.51
C LYS A 42 17.33 13.96 5.23
N ASN A 43 18.24 13.03 4.98
CA ASN A 43 19.65 13.32 4.72
C ASN A 43 19.83 14.11 3.40
N MET A 44 19.08 13.76 2.34
CA MET A 44 19.10 14.52 1.10
C MET A 44 18.60 15.97 1.29
N ALA A 45 17.55 16.17 2.09
CA ALA A 45 17.03 17.50 2.38
C ALA A 45 18.02 18.34 3.20
N ASP A 46 18.69 17.72 4.18
CA ASP A 46 19.69 18.37 5.02
C ASP A 46 20.90 18.80 4.16
N VAL A 47 21.41 17.94 3.27
CA VAL A 47 22.47 18.30 2.31
C VAL A 47 22.03 19.41 1.36
N ALA A 48 20.82 19.33 0.79
CA ALA A 48 20.32 20.37 -0.11
C ALA A 48 20.18 21.73 0.59
N GLU A 49 19.85 21.74 1.88
CA GLU A 49 19.80 22.96 2.69
C GLU A 49 21.20 23.57 2.86
N GLU A 50 22.20 22.74 3.19
CA GLU A 50 23.60 23.16 3.37
C GLU A 50 24.23 23.72 2.08
N GLU A 51 23.86 23.16 0.93
CA GLU A 51 24.30 23.62 -0.39
C GLU A 51 23.53 24.85 -0.92
N GLY A 52 22.52 25.32 -0.19
CA GLY A 52 21.72 26.50 -0.54
C GLY A 52 20.56 26.24 -1.50
N PHE A 53 20.23 24.97 -1.77
CA PHE A 53 19.10 24.55 -2.58
C PHE A 53 17.80 24.46 -1.76
N HIS A 54 17.41 25.57 -1.13
CA HIS A 54 16.30 25.61 -0.15
C HIS A 54 14.95 25.08 -0.69
N GLU A 55 14.62 25.35 -1.96
CA GLU A 55 13.39 24.83 -2.57
C GLU A 55 13.43 23.29 -2.65
N ILE A 56 14.57 22.72 -3.06
CA ILE A 56 14.75 21.27 -3.18
C ILE A 56 14.66 20.62 -1.80
N ALA A 57 15.33 21.20 -0.79
CA ALA A 57 15.24 20.73 0.58
C ALA A 57 13.79 20.71 1.09
N ALA A 58 13.02 21.76 0.83
CA ALA A 58 11.61 21.82 1.20
C ALA A 58 10.77 20.74 0.48
N LYS A 59 11.01 20.50 -0.82
CA LYS A 59 10.32 19.44 -1.56
C LYS A 59 10.66 18.05 -1.02
N MET A 60 11.93 17.77 -0.72
CA MET A 60 12.35 16.49 -0.15
C MET A 60 11.70 16.24 1.22
N ARG A 61 11.58 17.26 2.08
CA ARG A 61 10.85 17.13 3.35
C ARG A 61 9.36 16.85 3.17
N LEU A 62 8.73 17.45 2.14
CA LEU A 62 7.34 17.15 1.81
C LEU A 62 7.17 15.71 1.31
N VAL A 63 8.10 15.22 0.47
CA VAL A 63 8.10 13.83 0.01
C VAL A 63 8.30 12.87 1.18
N ALA A 64 9.26 13.13 2.08
CA ALA A 64 9.43 12.34 3.31
C ALA A 64 8.12 12.23 4.13
N ALA A 65 7.36 13.33 4.25
CA ALA A 65 6.08 13.29 4.95
C ALA A 65 5.01 12.43 4.23
N ILE A 66 5.10 12.29 2.90
CA ILE A 66 4.24 11.41 2.10
C ILE A 66 4.64 9.95 2.31
N GLU A 67 5.93 9.63 2.26
CA GLU A 67 6.42 8.26 2.46
C GLU A 67 6.13 7.76 3.88
N ALA A 68 6.17 8.63 4.89
CA ALA A 68 5.67 8.30 6.23
C ALA A 68 4.18 7.89 6.26
N LYS A 69 3.35 8.45 5.36
CA LYS A 69 1.95 8.04 5.20
C LYS A 69 1.80 6.76 4.38
N HIS A 70 2.72 6.47 3.48
CA HIS A 70 2.78 5.18 2.82
C HIS A 70 3.13 4.05 3.80
N GLU A 71 4.13 4.25 4.67
CA GLU A 71 4.45 3.31 5.76
C GLU A 71 3.21 3.03 6.63
N GLU A 72 2.55 4.08 7.13
CA GLU A 72 1.33 3.95 7.95
C GLU A 72 0.25 3.11 7.24
N ARG A 73 0.05 3.35 5.94
CA ARG A 73 -0.91 2.61 5.11
C ARG A 73 -0.51 1.14 4.98
N TYR A 74 0.76 0.84 4.68
CA TYR A 74 1.20 -0.54 4.51
C TYR A 74 1.16 -1.35 5.80
N LEU A 75 1.53 -0.74 6.93
CA LEU A 75 1.41 -1.39 8.25
C LEU A 75 -0.05 -1.71 8.57
N LYS A 76 -0.98 -0.78 8.32
CA LYS A 76 -2.41 -1.03 8.53
C LYS A 76 -2.96 -2.14 7.63
N LEU A 77 -2.51 -2.20 6.38
CA LEU A 77 -2.87 -3.29 5.46
C LEU A 77 -2.27 -4.63 5.90
N LEU A 78 -1.04 -4.62 6.40
CA LEU A 78 -0.36 -5.80 6.93
C LEU A 78 -1.12 -6.38 8.12
N ASP A 79 -1.57 -5.52 9.05
CA ASP A 79 -2.39 -5.93 10.19
C ASP A 79 -3.71 -6.54 9.72
N ASN A 80 -4.39 -5.91 8.74
CA ASN A 80 -5.61 -6.47 8.16
C ASN A 80 -5.39 -7.86 7.54
N VAL A 81 -4.26 -8.08 6.87
CA VAL A 81 -3.93 -9.40 6.29
C VAL A 81 -3.66 -10.42 7.39
N LYS A 82 -2.86 -10.08 8.40
CA LYS A 82 -2.52 -10.98 9.52
C LYS A 82 -3.73 -11.37 10.36
N GLU A 83 -4.64 -10.43 10.58
CA GLU A 83 -5.84 -10.62 11.40
C GLU A 83 -7.06 -11.12 10.60
N GLY A 84 -6.92 -11.33 9.29
CA GLY A 84 -8.01 -11.77 8.44
C GLY A 84 -9.12 -10.73 8.24
N LYS A 85 -8.84 -9.45 8.45
CA LYS A 85 -9.80 -8.32 8.41
C LYS A 85 -9.96 -7.68 7.03
N VAL A 86 -9.33 -8.22 5.98
CA VAL A 86 -9.36 -7.62 4.63
C VAL A 86 -10.78 -7.49 4.07
N PHE A 87 -11.65 -8.47 4.35
CA PHE A 87 -13.02 -8.55 3.81
C PHE A 87 -14.10 -8.68 4.89
N ILE A 88 -13.76 -8.33 6.13
CA ILE A 88 -14.68 -8.34 7.27
C ILE A 88 -14.47 -7.08 8.12
N ALA A 89 -15.56 -6.48 8.55
CA ALA A 89 -15.60 -5.31 9.41
C ALA A 89 -16.31 -5.63 10.73
N PRO A 90 -15.98 -4.92 11.84
CA PRO A 90 -16.65 -5.11 13.12
C PRO A 90 -18.15 -4.77 13.05
N ASP A 91 -18.49 -3.76 12.26
CA ASP A 91 -19.84 -3.25 12.06
C ASP A 91 -20.33 -3.43 10.62
N VAL A 92 -21.62 -3.20 10.39
CA VAL A 92 -22.19 -3.22 9.03
C VAL A 92 -21.64 -2.03 8.26
N VAL A 93 -20.96 -2.32 7.15
CA VAL A 93 -20.36 -1.33 6.26
C VAL A 93 -20.88 -1.52 4.84
N VAL A 94 -20.49 -0.60 3.94
CA VAL A 94 -20.77 -0.73 2.52
C VAL A 94 -19.49 -1.17 1.80
N TRP A 95 -19.52 -2.36 1.22
CA TRP A 95 -18.48 -2.88 0.35
C TRP A 95 -18.80 -2.52 -1.10
N LYS A 96 -17.80 -2.05 -1.85
CA LYS A 96 -17.91 -1.74 -3.28
C LYS A 96 -17.10 -2.75 -4.09
N CYS A 97 -17.74 -3.37 -5.07
CA CYS A 97 -17.03 -4.15 -6.08
C CYS A 97 -16.26 -3.20 -7.01
N ARG A 98 -14.94 -3.28 -7.02
CA ARG A 98 -14.04 -2.49 -7.88
C ARG A 98 -14.20 -2.82 -9.37
N ASN A 99 -14.69 -4.01 -9.69
CA ASN A 99 -14.91 -4.44 -11.08
C ASN A 99 -16.13 -3.75 -11.72
N CYS A 100 -17.29 -3.79 -11.06
CA CYS A 100 -18.56 -3.37 -11.67
C CYS A 100 -19.33 -2.30 -10.88
N GLY A 101 -18.80 -1.86 -9.73
CA GLY A 101 -19.43 -0.84 -8.89
C GLY A 101 -20.57 -1.32 -7.97
N HIS A 102 -20.90 -2.63 -7.96
CA HIS A 102 -21.93 -3.17 -7.07
C HIS A 102 -21.66 -2.81 -5.60
N LEU A 103 -22.67 -2.32 -4.90
CA LEU A 103 -22.62 -2.00 -3.48
C LEU A 103 -23.29 -3.11 -2.66
N HIS A 104 -22.53 -3.72 -1.76
CA HIS A 104 -23.01 -4.71 -0.82
C HIS A 104 -23.01 -4.13 0.60
N VAL A 105 -24.11 -4.28 1.34
CA VAL A 105 -24.23 -3.81 2.73
C VAL A 105 -24.16 -5.02 3.65
N GLY A 106 -23.13 -5.09 4.49
CA GLY A 106 -22.88 -6.25 5.34
C GLY A 106 -21.61 -6.11 6.18
N LYS A 107 -21.44 -7.01 7.15
CA LYS A 107 -20.18 -7.10 7.92
C LYS A 107 -19.05 -7.69 7.08
N GLU A 108 -19.38 -8.51 6.09
CA GLU A 108 -18.41 -9.20 5.22
C GLU A 108 -18.69 -8.88 3.74
N ALA A 109 -17.65 -8.87 2.92
CA ALA A 109 -17.82 -8.85 1.47
C ALA A 109 -18.26 -10.24 0.96
N PRO A 110 -19.12 -10.33 -0.06
CA PRO A 110 -19.61 -11.62 -0.54
C PRO A 110 -18.50 -12.40 -1.26
N GLU A 111 -18.54 -13.74 -1.17
CA GLU A 111 -17.55 -14.61 -1.84
C GLU A 111 -17.50 -14.41 -3.37
N ILE A 112 -18.67 -14.14 -3.96
CA ILE A 112 -18.85 -13.87 -5.39
C ILE A 112 -19.74 -12.63 -5.51
N CYS A 113 -19.31 -11.67 -6.34
CA CYS A 113 -20.11 -10.48 -6.63
C CYS A 113 -21.41 -10.89 -7.37
N PRO A 114 -22.60 -10.58 -6.83
CA PRO A 114 -23.87 -11.02 -7.42
C PRO A 114 -24.18 -10.32 -8.75
N ALA A 115 -23.48 -9.24 -9.08
CA ALA A 115 -23.71 -8.50 -10.32
C ALA A 115 -22.80 -8.96 -11.48
N CYS A 116 -21.52 -9.26 -11.22
CA CYS A 116 -20.54 -9.55 -12.27
C CYS A 116 -19.80 -10.89 -12.10
N ASN A 117 -20.18 -11.69 -11.10
CA ASN A 117 -19.61 -13.02 -10.82
C ASN A 117 -18.09 -13.05 -10.54
N HIS A 118 -17.48 -11.89 -10.24
CA HIS A 118 -16.06 -11.81 -9.84
C HIS A 118 -15.88 -12.13 -8.35
N PRO A 119 -14.71 -12.69 -7.96
CA PRO A 119 -14.47 -13.14 -6.58
C PRO A 119 -14.40 -11.99 -5.57
N LYS A 120 -14.50 -12.35 -4.28
CA LYS A 120 -14.41 -11.45 -3.11
C LYS A 120 -13.24 -10.46 -3.15
N SER A 121 -12.12 -10.84 -3.77
CA SER A 121 -10.91 -10.00 -3.92
C SER A 121 -11.14 -8.70 -4.70
N PHE A 122 -12.27 -8.56 -5.40
CA PHE A 122 -12.67 -7.34 -6.05
C PHE A 122 -13.41 -6.35 -5.14
N PHE A 123 -13.77 -6.72 -3.91
CA PHE A 123 -14.43 -5.80 -2.98
C PHE A 123 -13.43 -4.95 -2.18
N GLU A 124 -13.81 -3.72 -1.92
CA GLU A 124 -13.15 -2.79 -1.00
C GLU A 124 -14.19 -2.08 -0.13
N LEU A 125 -13.77 -1.46 0.97
CA LEU A 125 -14.65 -0.56 1.72
C LEU A 125 -15.00 0.66 0.84
N ARG A 126 -16.27 1.03 0.77
CA ARG A 126 -16.73 2.19 0.03
C ARG A 126 -16.15 3.47 0.65
N ALA A 127 -15.30 4.17 -0.08
CA ALA A 127 -14.92 5.54 0.23
C ALA A 127 -16.03 6.52 -0.23
N VAL A 128 -16.32 7.52 0.60
CA VAL A 128 -17.19 8.66 0.26
C VAL A 128 -16.42 9.93 0.59
N ASN A 129 -15.83 10.55 -0.42
CA ASN A 129 -14.91 11.67 -0.31
C ASN A 129 -15.11 12.72 -1.42
N TYR A 130 -16.34 12.84 -1.92
CA TYR A 130 -16.79 13.80 -2.93
C TYR A 130 -18.01 14.58 -2.44
#